data_AF-A0AA37HPQ9-F1
#
_entry.id   AF-A0AA37HPQ9-F1
#
_cell.length_a   1.000
_cell.length_b   1.000
_cell.length_c   1.000
_cell.angle_alpha   90.00
_cell.angle_beta   90.00
_cell.angle_gamma   90.00
#
_symmetry.space_group_name_H-M   'P 1'
#
loop_
_entity.id
_entity.type
_entity.pdbx_description
1 polymer ?
#
loop_
_entity_poly.entity_id
_entity_poly.type
_entity_poly.pdbx_seq_one_letter_code
_entity_poly.pdbx_strand_id
1 'polypeptide(L)'
;MATPNDAGREDGFTIAEVLVAFMIAALGTILALEIAGMTAGGVQRLERRRVAADESEGVVLRLVAAGGLRPGLIRGRFSDGTAWVLGVSDARPALGLERVPPLWRLRLTRDEPAGPLLYTTLMPEDPDG
;
A
#
# COMPACT_ATOMS: atom_id res chain seq x y z
N MET A 1 44.64 68.04 -10.98
CA MET A 1 43.50 67.41 -11.66
C MET A 1 44.00 66.14 -12.34
N ALA A 2 43.81 65.00 -11.68
CA ALA A 2 43.87 63.64 -12.21
C ALA A 2 43.06 62.79 -11.21
N THR A 3 41.98 62.19 -11.68
CA THR A 3 40.98 61.47 -10.89
C THR A 3 41.55 60.15 -10.35
N PRO A 4 41.19 59.72 -9.12
CA PRO A 4 41.53 58.39 -8.64
C PRO A 4 40.85 57.37 -9.54
N ASN A 5 41.61 56.36 -9.91
CA ASN A 5 41.19 55.25 -10.73
C ASN A 5 40.21 54.37 -9.91
N ASP A 6 38.91 54.66 -9.96
CA ASP A 6 37.85 53.71 -9.59
C ASP A 6 37.72 52.63 -10.69
N ALA A 7 38.83 51.95 -10.96
CA ALA A 7 38.85 50.79 -11.84
C ALA A 7 38.72 49.53 -10.98
N GLY A 8 37.47 49.11 -10.80
CA GLY A 8 37.09 47.71 -10.64
C GLY A 8 37.84 46.95 -9.56
N ARG A 9 37.46 47.16 -8.30
CA ARG A 9 37.57 46.06 -7.34
C ARG A 9 36.56 45.01 -7.78
N GLU A 10 36.97 44.13 -8.69
CA GLU A 10 36.30 42.87 -8.92
C GLU A 10 36.29 42.15 -7.57
N ASP A 11 35.20 42.27 -6.82
CA ASP A 11 34.99 41.53 -5.57
C ASP A 11 34.81 40.06 -5.93
N GLY A 12 35.93 39.38 -6.16
CA GLY A 12 35.97 37.94 -6.32
C GLY A 12 35.53 37.26 -5.03
N PHE A 13 34.76 36.18 -5.15
CA PHE A 13 34.34 35.40 -4.00
C PHE A 13 35.53 34.84 -3.22
N THR A 14 35.46 34.94 -1.91
CA THR A 14 36.43 34.30 -1.03
C THR A 14 36.26 32.78 -1.05
N ILE A 15 37.33 32.04 -0.78
CA ILE A 15 37.28 30.57 -0.65
C ILE A 15 36.24 30.17 0.41
N ALA A 16 36.11 30.94 1.49
CA ALA A 16 35.13 30.70 2.54
C ALA A 16 33.70 30.78 2.02
N GLU A 17 33.36 31.79 1.21
CA GLU A 17 32.00 31.93 0.63
C GLU A 17 31.68 30.79 -0.33
N VAL A 18 32.63 30.37 -1.17
CA VAL A 18 32.45 29.24 -2.08
C VAL A 18 32.21 27.94 -1.30
N LEU A 19 32.95 27.71 -0.22
CA LEU A 19 32.76 26.55 0.64
C LEU A 19 31.39 26.56 1.34
N VAL A 20 30.96 27.71 1.84
CA VAL A 20 29.64 27.86 2.46
C VAL A 20 28.52 27.61 1.44
N ALA A 21 28.61 28.20 0.25
CA ALA A 21 27.65 28.00 -0.83
C ALA A 21 27.59 26.52 -1.25
N PHE A 22 28.76 25.87 -1.39
CA PHE A 22 28.84 24.45 -1.70
C PHE A 22 28.22 23.59 -0.59
N MET A 23 28.47 23.90 0.68
CA MET A 23 27.84 23.18 1.79
C MET A 23 26.31 23.33 1.79
N ILE A 24 25.80 24.54 1.57
CA ILE A 24 24.36 24.79 1.48
C ILE A 24 23.76 24.01 0.29
N ALA A 25 24.41 24.05 -0.87
CA ALA A 25 23.96 23.30 -2.06
C ALA A 25 24.00 21.78 -1.85
N ALA A 26 25.03 21.26 -1.18
CA ALA A 26 25.17 19.86 -0.85
C ALA A 26 24.07 19.42 0.15
N LEU A 27 23.83 20.21 1.20
CA LEU A 27 22.73 19.98 2.15
C LEU A 27 21.37 19.97 1.46
N GLY A 28 21.12 20.94 0.56
CA GLY A 28 19.90 20.99 -0.23
C GLY A 28 19.70 19.74 -1.10
N THR A 29 20.79 19.26 -1.73
CA THR A 29 20.76 18.03 -2.54
C THR A 29 20.44 16.79 -1.69
N ILE A 30 21.06 16.66 -0.52
CA ILE A 30 20.80 15.54 0.41
C ILE A 30 19.33 15.52 0.83
N LEU A 31 18.78 16.67 1.25
CA LEU A 31 17.39 16.78 1.65
C LEU A 31 16.42 16.45 0.50
N ALA A 32 16.72 16.90 -0.71
CA ALA A 32 15.91 16.57 -1.89
C ALA A 32 15.89 15.06 -2.16
N LEU A 33 17.04 14.38 -2.04
CA LEU A 33 17.14 12.93 -2.21
C LEU A 33 16.40 12.16 -1.10
N GLU A 34 16.46 12.61 0.15
CA GLU A 34 15.72 12.00 1.25
C GLU A 34 14.20 12.09 1.03
N ILE A 35 13.70 13.27 0.64
CA ILE A 35 12.27 13.47 0.36
C ILE A 35 11.81 12.60 -0.81
N ALA A 36 12.59 12.54 -1.87
CA ALA A 36 12.31 11.68 -3.02
C ALA A 36 12.29 10.20 -2.62
N GLY A 37 13.27 9.74 -1.83
CA GLY A 37 13.36 8.37 -1.34
C GLY A 37 12.18 7.97 -0.43
N MET A 38 11.79 8.84 0.49
CA MET A 38 10.62 8.63 1.35
C MET A 38 9.33 8.50 0.54
N THR A 39 9.17 9.36 -0.46
CA THR A 39 7.99 9.37 -1.35
C THR A 39 7.95 8.09 -2.19
N ALA A 40 9.06 7.72 -2.84
CA ALA A 40 9.15 6.51 -3.66
C ALA A 40 8.89 5.24 -2.83
N GLY A 41 9.45 5.15 -1.63
CA GLY A 41 9.19 4.04 -0.71
C GLY A 41 7.74 3.98 -0.25
N GLY A 42 7.10 5.14 -0.02
CA GLY A 42 5.68 5.24 0.30
C GLY A 42 4.78 4.72 -0.82
N VAL A 43 5.04 5.16 -2.06
CA VAL A 43 4.31 4.72 -3.25
C VAL A 43 4.48 3.22 -3.47
N GLN A 44 5.70 2.69 -3.39
CA GLN A 44 5.93 1.26 -3.59
C GLN A 44 5.22 0.39 -2.54
N ARG A 45 5.15 0.84 -1.28
CA ARG A 45 4.37 0.16 -0.24
C ARG A 45 2.87 0.19 -0.53
N LEU A 46 2.37 1.31 -1.07
CA LEU A 46 0.96 1.44 -1.45
C LEU A 46 0.61 0.50 -2.61
N GLU A 47 1.43 0.48 -3.66
CA GLU A 47 1.24 -0.39 -4.82
C GLU A 47 1.22 -1.87 -4.42
N ARG A 48 2.15 -2.31 -3.55
CA ARG A 48 2.13 -3.69 -3.05
C ARG A 48 0.86 -4.03 -2.27
N ARG A 49 0.30 -3.07 -1.52
CA ARG A 49 -0.98 -3.26 -0.83
C ARG A 49 -2.15 -3.31 -1.80
N ARG A 50 -2.14 -2.50 -2.87
CA ARG A 50 -3.16 -2.52 -3.92
C ARG A 50 -3.19 -3.86 -4.64
N VAL A 51 -2.03 -4.33 -5.12
CA VAL A 51 -1.90 -5.64 -5.79
C VAL A 51 -2.42 -6.77 -4.88
N ALA A 52 -2.05 -6.75 -3.59
CA ALA A 52 -2.53 -7.76 -2.66
C ALA A 52 -4.06 -7.69 -2.44
N ALA A 53 -4.65 -6.50 -2.44
CA ALA A 53 -6.10 -6.33 -2.33
C ALA A 53 -6.83 -6.84 -3.58
N ASP A 54 -6.34 -6.47 -4.77
CA ASP A 54 -6.93 -6.88 -6.05
C ASP A 54 -6.86 -8.41 -6.23
N GLU A 55 -5.74 -9.04 -5.89
CA GLU A 55 -5.63 -10.50 -5.93
C GLU A 55 -6.55 -11.18 -4.90
N SER A 56 -6.70 -10.59 -3.71
CA SER A 56 -7.60 -11.10 -2.68
C SER A 56 -9.05 -11.06 -3.12
N GLU A 57 -9.46 -9.96 -3.75
CA GLU A 57 -10.78 -9.81 -4.34
C GLU A 57 -11.00 -10.81 -5.48
N GLY A 58 -10.00 -10.99 -6.36
CA GLY A 58 -10.05 -11.97 -7.44
C GLY A 58 -10.21 -13.42 -6.95
N VAL A 59 -9.63 -13.78 -5.79
CA VAL A 59 -9.88 -15.09 -5.14
C VAL A 59 -11.35 -15.22 -4.74
N VAL A 60 -11.91 -14.20 -4.09
CA VAL A 60 -13.31 -14.20 -3.64
C VAL A 60 -14.27 -14.27 -4.83
N LEU A 61 -14.07 -13.45 -5.87
CA LEU A 61 -14.92 -13.43 -7.06
C LEU A 61 -14.92 -14.77 -7.80
N ARG A 62 -13.75 -15.42 -7.92
CA ARG A 62 -13.67 -16.76 -8.52
C ARG A 62 -14.40 -17.81 -7.70
N LEU A 63 -14.34 -17.73 -6.37
CA LEU A 63 -15.09 -18.66 -5.52
C LEU A 63 -16.60 -18.48 -5.72
N VAL A 64 -17.07 -17.24 -5.73
CA VAL A 64 -18.49 -16.92 -5.96
C VAL A 64 -18.92 -17.43 -7.34
N ALA A 65 -18.13 -17.16 -8.37
CA ALA A 65 -18.40 -17.60 -9.74
C ALA A 65 -18.37 -19.13 -9.90
N ALA A 66 -17.63 -19.86 -9.06
CA ALA A 66 -17.58 -21.33 -9.07
C ALA A 66 -18.83 -21.99 -8.46
N GLY A 67 -19.74 -21.20 -7.88
CA GLY A 67 -21.03 -21.66 -7.38
C GLY A 67 -21.04 -21.96 -5.87
N GLY A 68 -22.02 -21.38 -5.18
CA GLY A 68 -22.45 -21.67 -3.81
C GLY A 68 -21.40 -21.48 -2.71
N LEU A 69 -21.45 -20.35 -2.01
CA LEU A 69 -20.66 -20.15 -0.79
C LEU A 69 -21.07 -21.16 0.29
N ARG A 70 -20.14 -22.03 0.70
CA ARG A 70 -20.36 -23.01 1.77
C ARG A 70 -19.44 -22.72 2.95
N PRO A 71 -19.90 -22.95 4.20
CA PRO A 71 -19.04 -22.82 5.37
C PRO A 71 -17.80 -23.71 5.24
N GLY A 72 -16.64 -23.17 5.59
CA GLY A 72 -15.39 -23.94 5.56
C GLY A 72 -14.14 -23.10 5.41
N LEU A 73 -13.01 -23.81 5.28
CA LEU A 73 -11.70 -23.22 4.99
C LEU A 73 -11.24 -23.67 3.61
N ILE A 74 -10.83 -22.72 2.80
CA ILE A 74 -10.23 -22.92 1.48
C ILE A 74 -8.81 -22.39 1.55
N ARG A 75 -7.86 -23.08 0.93
CA ARG A 75 -6.45 -22.70 0.96
C ARG A 75 -5.92 -22.57 -0.46
N GLY A 76 -4.92 -21.72 -0.64
CA GLY A 76 -4.22 -21.60 -1.90
C GLY A 76 -2.97 -20.74 -1.78
N ARG A 77 -2.49 -20.28 -2.93
CA ARG A 77 -1.37 -19.35 -3.03
C ARG A 77 -1.70 -18.20 -3.97
N PHE A 78 -1.13 -17.04 -3.68
CA PHE A 78 -1.12 -15.88 -4.56
C PHE A 78 -0.12 -16.08 -5.69
N SER A 79 -0.11 -15.17 -6.68
CA SER A 79 0.81 -15.28 -7.83
C SER A 79 2.28 -15.17 -7.41
N ASP A 80 2.55 -14.46 -6.32
CA ASP A 80 3.87 -14.30 -5.70
C ASP A 80 4.31 -15.51 -4.86
N GLY A 81 3.47 -16.54 -4.75
CA GLY A 81 3.72 -17.75 -3.97
C GLY A 81 3.33 -17.66 -2.49
N THR A 82 2.90 -16.49 -2.01
CA THR A 82 2.42 -16.30 -0.63
C THR A 82 1.20 -17.18 -0.38
N ALA A 83 1.19 -17.93 0.72
CA ALA A 83 0.07 -18.78 1.08
C ALA A 83 -1.10 -17.95 1.64
N TRP A 84 -2.32 -18.38 1.34
CA TRP A 84 -3.54 -17.78 1.87
C TRP A 84 -4.55 -18.82 2.34
N VAL A 85 -5.38 -18.39 3.28
CA VAL A 85 -6.51 -19.16 3.80
C VAL A 85 -7.76 -18.30 3.75
N LEU A 86 -8.81 -18.79 3.11
CA LEU A 86 -10.12 -18.18 3.03
C LEU A 86 -11.08 -18.94 3.95
N GLY A 87 -11.58 -18.27 4.98
CA GLY A 87 -12.68 -18.76 5.81
C GLY A 87 -14.02 -18.23 5.31
N VAL A 88 -14.98 -19.13 5.14
CA VAL A 88 -16.37 -18.82 4.83
C VAL A 88 -17.21 -19.23 6.04
N SER A 89 -18.00 -18.30 6.56
CA SER A 89 -18.84 -18.51 7.76
C SER A 89 -20.17 -17.78 7.63
N ASP A 90 -21.22 -18.33 8.23
CA ASP A 90 -22.50 -17.62 8.34
C ASP A 90 -22.37 -16.47 9.35
N ALA A 91 -22.66 -15.25 8.91
CA ALA A 91 -22.59 -14.04 9.72
C ALA A 91 -23.87 -13.79 10.53
N ARG A 92 -25.00 -14.41 10.15
CA ARG A 92 -26.32 -14.12 10.73
C ARG A 92 -26.38 -14.31 12.25
N PRO A 93 -25.85 -15.40 12.85
CA PRO A 93 -25.93 -15.60 14.29
C PRO A 93 -25.19 -14.51 15.06
N ALA A 94 -24.03 -14.09 14.55
CA ALA A 94 -23.22 -13.04 15.18
C ALA A 94 -23.86 -11.64 15.08
N LEU A 95 -24.77 -11.45 14.12
CA LEU A 95 -25.46 -10.18 13.87
C LEU A 95 -26.91 -10.18 14.38
N GLY A 96 -27.40 -11.30 14.94
CA GLY A 96 -28.80 -11.43 15.36
C GLY A 96 -29.81 -11.45 14.20
N LEU A 97 -29.36 -11.81 12.98
CA LEU A 97 -30.14 -11.75 11.74
C LEU A 97 -30.69 -13.13 11.33
N GLU A 98 -31.33 -13.85 12.25
CA GLU A 98 -31.74 -15.25 11.97
C GLU A 98 -32.84 -15.40 10.91
N ARG A 99 -33.59 -14.32 10.62
CA ARG A 99 -34.77 -14.34 9.72
C ARG A 99 -34.52 -13.76 8.33
N VAL A 100 -33.27 -13.47 7.97
CA VAL A 100 -32.92 -12.95 6.64
C VAL A 100 -32.22 -14.04 5.80
N PRO A 101 -32.20 -13.90 4.46
CA PRO A 101 -31.42 -14.78 3.59
C PRO A 101 -29.96 -14.91 4.07
N PRO A 102 -29.29 -16.05 3.79
CA PRO A 102 -27.94 -16.29 4.29
C PRO A 102 -26.98 -15.14 3.95
N LEU A 103 -26.22 -14.73 4.97
CA LEU A 103 -25.21 -13.69 4.86
C LEU A 103 -23.86 -14.32 5.16
N TRP A 104 -23.06 -14.47 4.12
CA TRP A 104 -21.76 -15.11 4.19
C TRP A 104 -20.69 -14.09 4.53
N ARG A 105 -19.93 -14.36 5.60
CA ARG A 105 -18.67 -13.67 5.88
C ARG A 105 -17.52 -14.44 5.28
N LEU A 106 -16.81 -13.77 4.38
CA LEU A 106 -15.57 -14.24 3.80
C LEU A 106 -14.40 -13.51 4.47
N ARG A 107 -13.42 -14.27 4.93
CA ARG A 107 -12.23 -13.76 5.61
C ARG A 107 -10.99 -14.41 5.02
N LEU A 108 -10.20 -13.63 4.30
CA LEU A 108 -8.94 -14.07 3.71
C LEU A 108 -7.77 -13.63 4.59
N THR A 109 -6.99 -14.60 5.05
CA THR A 109 -5.80 -14.39 5.87
C THR A 109 -4.55 -14.92 5.18
N ARG A 110 -3.40 -14.37 5.56
CA ARG A 110 -2.09 -14.84 5.11
C ARG A 110 -1.64 -16.06 5.91
N ASP A 111 -1.08 -17.05 5.21
CA ASP A 111 -0.43 -18.27 5.71
C ASP A 111 -1.33 -19.24 6.50
N GLU A 112 -2.07 -18.76 7.48
CA GLU A 112 -2.88 -19.56 8.40
C GLU A 112 -4.23 -18.89 8.74
N PRO A 113 -5.24 -19.63 9.23
CA PRO A 113 -6.58 -19.08 9.50
C PRO A 113 -6.61 -17.93 10.51
N ALA A 114 -5.67 -17.91 11.47
CA ALA A 114 -5.54 -16.86 12.48
C ALA A 114 -4.51 -15.78 12.10
N GLY A 115 -3.95 -15.85 10.89
CA GLY A 115 -2.90 -14.96 10.42
C GLY A 115 -3.39 -13.54 10.09
N PRO A 116 -2.49 -12.69 9.58
CA PRO A 116 -2.79 -11.32 9.17
C PRO A 116 -3.99 -11.27 8.21
N LEU A 117 -4.97 -10.42 8.51
CA LEU A 117 -6.13 -10.21 7.66
C LEU A 117 -5.71 -9.47 6.38
N LEU A 118 -6.00 -10.08 5.24
CA LEU A 118 -5.75 -9.49 3.92
C LEU A 118 -7.01 -8.86 3.35
N TYR A 119 -8.14 -9.55 3.49
CA TYR A 119 -9.41 -9.11 2.96
C TYR A 119 -10.57 -9.69 3.76
N THR A 120 -11.64 -8.92 3.92
CA THR A 120 -12.89 -9.43 4.47
C THR A 120 -14.07 -8.75 3.79
N THR A 121 -15.11 -9.52 3.52
CA THR A 121 -16.35 -9.01 2.95
C THR A 121 -17.54 -9.80 3.47
N LEU A 122 -18.72 -9.19 3.36
CA LEU A 122 -20.01 -9.81 3.60
C LEU A 122 -20.73 -9.94 2.26
N MET A 123 -21.21 -11.13 1.95
CA MET A 123 -21.95 -11.41 0.73
C MET A 123 -23.30 -12.01 1.07
N PRO A 124 -24.41 -11.42 0.60
CA PRO A 124 -25.68 -12.12 0.63
C PRO A 124 -25.59 -13.36 -0.26
N GLU A 125 -26.32 -14.40 0.09
CA GLU A 125 -26.62 -15.47 -0.86
C GLU A 125 -27.43 -14.91 -2.02
N ASP A 126 -27.04 -15.27 -3.25
CA ASP A 126 -27.75 -14.85 -4.45
C ASP A 126 -29.12 -15.55 -4.47
N PRO A 127 -30.25 -14.82 -4.55
CA PRO A 127 -31.59 -15.42 -4.52
C PRO A 127 -31.89 -16.36 -5.70
N ASP A 128 -31.10 -16.30 -6.78
CA ASP A 128 -31.35 -17.00 -8.05
C ASP A 128 -30.35 -18.15 -8.35
N GLY A 129 -29.65 -18.66 -7.34
CA GLY A 129 -28.58 -19.67 -7.46
C GLY A 129 -28.81 -20.82 -8.46
#